data_AF-A0A6B9T7Z7-F1
#
_entry.id   AF-A0A6B9T7Z7-F1
#
_cell.length_a   1.000
_cell.length_b   1.000
_cell.length_c   1.000
_cell.angle_alpha   90.00
_cell.angle_beta   90.00
_cell.angle_gamma   90.00
#
_symmetry.space_group_name_H-M   'P 1'
#
loop_
_entity.id
_entity.type
_entity.pdbx_description
1 polymer ?
#
loop_
_entity_poly.entity_id
_entity_poly.type
_entity_poly.pdbx_seq_one_letter_code
_entity_poly.pdbx_strand_id
1 'polypeptide(L)'
;MGINIGICETEAPSAPCRELRANIVKVHLDDPSGFEEYMEYDTKVDLDTAKKAVGDWDAFIKRNRINPETDAVYMDKVKKDDDRATLEPLAQRVCTGWIVTEGLPDDVREKVLAKAGADDRLTGWDMLSFDEMNDMCANCPLSWDKGRGCIGAFGPDNSLLPEIAGRHGCPIVASVPDAVKEGKRFTPEDAEELLREVGVLREALPEEGKMMVRRYSGPVDRMEAVARISVSEGCGFFFF
;
A
#
# COMPACT_ATOMS: atom_id res chain seq x y z
N MET A 1 12.59 1.47 -17.19
CA MET A 1 12.09 1.78 -15.83
C MET A 1 13.27 1.61 -14.90
N GLY A 2 13.09 1.68 -13.59
CA GLY A 2 14.16 1.45 -12.62
C GLY A 2 13.73 0.35 -11.65
N ILE A 3 14.69 -0.44 -11.22
CA ILE A 3 14.52 -1.50 -10.23
C ILE A 3 14.63 -0.88 -8.83
N ASN A 4 13.70 -1.25 -7.98
CA ASN A 4 13.68 -0.96 -6.56
C ASN A 4 14.01 -2.22 -5.74
N ILE A 5 14.29 -2.01 -4.47
CA ILE A 5 14.49 -3.04 -3.47
C ILE A 5 13.66 -2.68 -2.24
N GLY A 6 13.08 -3.68 -1.59
CA GLY A 6 12.34 -3.53 -0.34
C GLY A 6 12.43 -4.77 0.54
N ILE A 7 12.00 -4.64 1.79
CA ILE A 7 11.80 -5.76 2.72
C ILE A 7 10.34 -6.22 2.69
N CYS A 8 10.08 -7.46 3.06
CA CYS A 8 8.74 -7.96 3.35
C CYS A 8 8.28 -7.44 4.72
N GLU A 9 7.75 -6.22 4.78
CA GLU A 9 7.44 -5.54 6.03
C GLU A 9 6.38 -6.24 6.88
N THR A 10 5.48 -7.01 6.26
CA THR A 10 4.45 -7.79 6.97
C THR A 10 5.00 -9.02 7.69
N GLU A 11 6.22 -9.44 7.37
CA GLU A 11 6.95 -10.51 8.06
C GLU A 11 7.76 -9.97 9.25
N ALA A 12 8.15 -8.68 9.21
CA ALA A 12 9.01 -8.05 10.20
C ALA A 12 8.26 -7.76 11.53
N PRO A 13 8.72 -8.31 12.68
CA PRO A 13 8.11 -8.07 14.00
C PRO A 13 8.02 -6.61 14.40
N SER A 14 9.04 -5.79 14.12
CA SER A 14 9.05 -4.40 14.55
C SER A 14 8.35 -3.44 13.57
N ALA A 15 7.72 -3.93 12.50
CA ALA A 15 7.04 -3.07 11.53
C ALA A 15 5.71 -2.57 12.11
N PRO A 16 5.52 -1.25 12.32
CA PRO A 16 4.28 -0.71 12.88
C PRO A 16 3.07 -0.91 11.93
N CYS A 17 3.32 -1.02 10.63
CA CYS A 17 2.30 -1.27 9.63
C CYS A 17 1.83 -2.74 9.57
N ARG A 18 2.55 -3.68 10.21
CA ARG A 18 2.31 -5.12 10.07
C ARG A 18 0.89 -5.53 10.47
N GLU A 19 0.47 -5.15 11.67
CA GLU A 19 -0.85 -5.52 12.19
C GLU A 19 -1.97 -4.90 11.34
N LEU A 20 -1.79 -3.65 10.93
CA LEU A 20 -2.76 -2.94 10.09
C LEU A 20 -2.92 -3.57 8.70
N ARG A 21 -1.81 -3.97 8.07
CA ARG A 21 -1.81 -4.65 6.77
C ARG A 21 -2.35 -6.08 6.85
N ALA A 22 -2.24 -6.74 8.00
CA ALA A 22 -2.80 -8.07 8.21
C ALA A 22 -4.30 -8.03 8.57
N ASN A 23 -4.76 -6.94 9.15
CA ASN A 23 -6.14 -6.79 9.61
C ASN A 23 -7.06 -6.35 8.46
N ILE A 24 -7.77 -7.29 7.86
CA ILE A 24 -8.86 -6.97 6.92
C ILE A 24 -9.99 -6.32 7.71
N VAL A 25 -10.37 -5.09 7.35
CA VAL A 25 -11.38 -4.29 8.03
C VAL A 25 -12.65 -4.15 7.22
N LYS A 26 -12.55 -4.03 5.89
CA LYS A 26 -13.71 -3.98 4.99
C LYS A 26 -13.53 -4.90 3.81
N VAL A 27 -14.65 -5.39 3.28
CA VAL A 27 -14.70 -6.24 2.11
C VAL A 27 -15.86 -5.86 1.21
N HIS A 28 -15.63 -5.87 -0.10
CA HIS A 28 -16.66 -5.65 -1.09
C HIS A 28 -17.17 -6.99 -1.62
N LEU A 29 -18.49 -7.11 -1.77
CA LEU A 29 -19.14 -8.25 -2.42
C LEU A 29 -19.93 -7.75 -3.63
N ASP A 30 -19.59 -8.27 -4.81
CA ASP A 30 -20.36 -8.03 -6.04
C ASP A 30 -21.80 -8.56 -5.94
N ASP A 31 -21.98 -9.66 -5.22
CA ASP A 31 -23.29 -10.23 -4.90
C ASP A 31 -23.51 -10.23 -3.38
N PRO A 32 -24.31 -9.30 -2.84
CA PRO A 32 -24.58 -9.18 -1.40
C PRO A 32 -25.58 -10.22 -0.88
N SER A 33 -26.12 -11.10 -1.73
CA SER A 33 -27.21 -12.01 -1.37
C SER A 33 -26.87 -12.87 -0.14
N GLY A 34 -27.71 -12.82 0.89
CA GLY A 34 -27.54 -13.52 2.16
C GLY A 34 -26.69 -12.79 3.21
N PHE A 35 -26.17 -11.60 2.90
CA PHE A 35 -25.41 -10.75 3.83
C PHE A 35 -25.97 -9.32 3.93
N GLU A 36 -27.19 -9.09 3.45
CA GLU A 36 -27.79 -7.76 3.30
C GLU A 36 -27.87 -7.01 4.64
N GLU A 37 -28.06 -7.73 5.75
CA GLU A 37 -28.11 -7.13 7.09
C GLU A 37 -26.76 -6.55 7.56
N TYR A 38 -25.64 -7.01 6.99
CA TYR A 38 -24.28 -6.57 7.33
C TYR A 38 -23.72 -5.53 6.36
N MET A 39 -24.46 -5.22 5.29
CA MET A 39 -24.02 -4.28 4.27
C MET A 39 -24.03 -2.84 4.79
N GLU A 40 -23.04 -2.07 4.37
CA GLU A 40 -23.06 -0.63 4.46
C GLU A 40 -24.05 -0.07 3.42
N TYR A 41 -24.74 0.99 3.83
CA TYR A 41 -25.70 1.67 2.98
C TYR A 41 -25.43 3.16 3.00
N ASP A 42 -25.39 3.74 1.81
CA ASP A 42 -25.41 5.18 1.66
C ASP A 42 -26.85 5.64 1.51
N THR A 43 -27.11 6.87 1.97
CA THR A 43 -28.37 7.55 1.68
C THR A 43 -28.04 8.73 0.78
N LYS A 44 -28.57 8.73 -0.44
CA LYS A 44 -28.26 9.76 -1.44
C LYS A 44 -29.50 10.23 -2.21
N VAL A 45 -29.44 11.45 -2.69
CA VAL A 45 -30.41 12.03 -3.64
C VAL A 45 -29.70 12.22 -4.98
N ASP A 46 -30.32 11.82 -6.08
CA ASP A 46 -29.76 12.08 -7.41
C ASP A 46 -29.63 13.60 -7.66
N LEU A 47 -28.66 14.00 -8.48
CA LEU A 47 -28.36 15.41 -8.71
C LEU A 47 -29.54 16.23 -9.22
N ASP A 48 -30.32 15.67 -10.14
CA ASP A 48 -31.42 16.40 -10.78
C ASP A 48 -32.55 16.68 -9.80
N THR A 49 -32.89 15.68 -8.97
CA THR A 49 -33.85 15.83 -7.87
C THR A 49 -33.33 16.80 -6.81
N ALA A 50 -32.05 16.68 -6.43
CA ALA A 50 -31.46 17.57 -5.43
C ALA A 50 -31.47 19.03 -5.90
N LYS A 51 -31.05 19.32 -7.14
CA LYS A 51 -31.06 20.67 -7.73
C LYS A 51 -32.46 21.28 -7.75
N LYS A 52 -33.49 20.50 -8.11
CA LYS A 52 -34.88 20.96 -8.10
C LYS A 52 -35.39 21.26 -6.70
N ALA A 53 -34.99 20.47 -5.71
CA ALA A 53 -35.45 20.63 -4.33
C ALA A 53 -34.80 21.82 -3.62
N VAL A 54 -33.48 22.02 -3.78
CA VAL A 54 -32.73 23.07 -3.05
C VAL A 54 -32.76 24.43 -3.75
N GLY A 55 -33.11 24.47 -5.04
CA GLY A 55 -33.19 25.69 -5.85
C GLY A 55 -31.82 26.25 -6.19
N ASP A 56 -31.28 27.12 -5.34
CA ASP A 56 -29.96 27.75 -5.53
C ASP A 56 -28.84 26.74 -5.22
N TRP A 57 -28.44 26.03 -6.29
CA TRP A 57 -27.44 24.98 -6.24
C TRP A 57 -26.06 25.49 -5.82
N ASP A 58 -25.62 26.63 -6.33
CA ASP A 58 -24.29 27.18 -6.05
C ASP A 58 -24.18 27.61 -4.59
N ALA A 59 -25.24 28.22 -4.03
CA ALA A 59 -25.31 28.51 -2.62
C ALA A 59 -25.34 27.23 -1.77
N PHE A 60 -26.04 26.18 -2.22
CA PHE A 60 -26.15 24.89 -1.55
C PHE A 60 -24.80 24.15 -1.44
N ILE A 61 -24.08 24.01 -2.55
CA ILE A 61 -22.77 23.34 -2.52
C ILE A 61 -21.77 24.10 -1.65
N LYS A 62 -21.81 25.44 -1.68
CA LYS A 62 -20.92 26.29 -0.89
C LYS A 62 -21.21 26.20 0.62
N ARG A 63 -22.48 26.20 1.02
CA ARG A 63 -22.87 26.14 2.44
C ARG A 63 -22.61 24.78 3.07
N ASN A 64 -22.70 23.70 2.29
CA ASN A 64 -22.41 22.33 2.75
C ASN A 64 -20.97 21.88 2.46
N ARG A 65 -20.19 22.66 1.69
CA ARG A 65 -18.83 22.33 1.22
C ARG A 65 -18.80 21.03 0.41
N ILE A 66 -19.80 20.87 -0.47
CA ILE A 66 -19.91 19.72 -1.38
C ILE A 66 -19.10 20.04 -2.64
N ASN A 67 -18.43 19.03 -3.20
CA ASN A 67 -17.69 19.16 -4.46
C ASN A 67 -18.69 19.50 -5.60
N PRO A 68 -18.44 20.56 -6.40
CA PRO A 68 -19.27 20.90 -7.55
C PRO A 68 -19.43 19.76 -8.58
N GLU A 69 -18.45 18.86 -8.67
CA GLU A 69 -18.42 17.72 -9.62
C GLU A 69 -19.00 16.43 -9.02
N THR A 70 -19.78 16.52 -7.94
CA THR A 70 -20.42 15.35 -7.32
C THR A 70 -21.43 14.69 -8.26
N ASP A 71 -21.53 13.36 -8.25
CA ASP A 71 -22.44 12.54 -9.06
C ASP A 71 -23.84 12.41 -8.42
N ALA A 72 -23.92 12.59 -7.10
CA ALA A 72 -25.13 12.61 -6.30
C ALA A 72 -24.92 13.46 -5.03
N VAL A 73 -25.99 13.77 -4.31
CA VAL A 73 -25.91 14.38 -2.98
C VAL A 73 -26.02 13.29 -1.93
N TYR A 74 -24.91 12.96 -1.30
CA TYR A 74 -24.87 12.02 -0.18
C TYR A 74 -25.25 12.76 1.11
N MET A 75 -26.22 12.19 1.85
CA MET A 75 -26.83 12.87 3.00
C MET A 75 -25.84 13.07 4.16
N ASP A 76 -24.79 12.25 4.27
CA ASP A 76 -23.70 12.42 5.23
C ASP A 76 -22.89 13.70 4.99
N LYS A 77 -22.84 14.21 3.73
CA LYS A 77 -22.16 15.45 3.36
C LYS A 77 -23.02 16.71 3.56
N VAL A 78 -24.33 16.56 3.79
CA VAL A 78 -25.24 17.69 4.03
C VAL A 78 -25.15 18.09 5.51
N LYS A 79 -24.53 19.24 5.77
CA LYS A 79 -24.21 19.75 7.12
C LYS A 79 -25.27 20.70 7.66
N LYS A 80 -26.12 21.25 6.81
CA LYS A 80 -27.16 22.21 7.20
C LYS A 80 -28.49 21.49 7.40
N ASP A 81 -29.10 21.73 8.56
CA ASP A 81 -30.33 21.04 8.97
C ASP A 81 -31.51 21.36 8.04
N ASP A 82 -31.65 22.61 7.59
CA ASP A 82 -32.72 23.02 6.66
C ASP A 82 -32.62 22.29 5.31
N ASP A 83 -31.39 22.11 4.82
CA ASP A 83 -31.13 21.39 3.58
C ASP A 83 -31.37 19.89 3.73
N ARG A 84 -30.93 19.35 4.88
CA ARG A 84 -31.17 17.96 5.23
C ARG A 84 -32.67 17.69 5.29
N ALA A 85 -33.45 18.52 5.99
CA ALA A 85 -34.91 18.38 6.06
C ALA A 85 -35.60 18.44 4.68
N THR A 86 -35.03 19.18 3.74
CA THR A 86 -35.52 19.27 2.36
C THR A 86 -35.19 18.01 1.54
N LEU A 87 -34.00 17.46 1.71
CA LEU A 87 -33.47 16.36 0.89
C LEU A 87 -33.76 14.96 1.46
N GLU A 88 -33.86 14.82 2.78
CA GLU A 88 -34.04 13.56 3.49
C GLU A 88 -35.32 12.80 3.06
N PRO A 89 -36.47 13.45 2.79
CA PRO A 89 -37.64 12.76 2.23
C PRO A 89 -37.46 12.24 0.80
N LEU A 90 -36.47 12.77 0.07
CA LEU A 90 -36.16 12.40 -1.32
C LEU A 90 -35.01 11.41 -1.41
N ALA A 91 -34.36 11.13 -0.27
CA ALA A 91 -33.15 10.35 -0.21
C ALA A 91 -33.47 8.85 -0.36
N GLN A 92 -32.65 8.18 -1.17
CA GLN A 92 -32.74 6.76 -1.40
C GLN A 92 -31.60 6.06 -0.69
N ARG A 93 -31.93 4.96 -0.02
CA ARG A 93 -30.95 4.08 0.60
C ARG A 93 -30.41 3.12 -0.46
N VAL A 94 -29.11 3.16 -0.69
CA VAL A 94 -28.42 2.35 -1.71
C VAL A 94 -27.36 1.50 -1.02
N CYS A 95 -27.35 0.20 -1.34
CA CYS A 95 -26.32 -0.73 -0.85
C CYS A 95 -24.98 -0.36 -1.50
N THR A 96 -23.92 -0.24 -0.68
CA THR A 96 -22.59 0.10 -1.19
C THR A 96 -21.81 -1.14 -1.63
N GLY A 97 -22.29 -2.34 -1.29
CA GLY A 97 -21.58 -3.61 -1.50
C GLY A 97 -20.47 -3.87 -0.47
N TRP A 98 -20.21 -2.92 0.43
CA TRP A 98 -19.17 -3.05 1.45
C TRP A 98 -19.73 -3.63 2.74
N ILE A 99 -18.97 -4.51 3.37
CA ILE A 99 -19.22 -5.02 4.72
C ILE A 99 -18.03 -4.63 5.61
N VAL A 100 -18.33 -4.05 6.77
CA VAL A 100 -17.35 -3.90 7.86
C VAL A 100 -17.21 -5.23 8.57
N THR A 101 -15.98 -5.74 8.64
CA THR A 101 -15.71 -7.05 9.23
C THR A 101 -15.64 -7.03 10.77
N GLU A 102 -15.41 -5.85 11.35
CA GLU A 102 -15.41 -5.65 12.79
C GLU A 102 -16.81 -5.87 13.37
N GLY A 103 -16.91 -6.70 14.41
CA GLY A 103 -18.17 -7.01 15.07
C GLY A 103 -19.04 -8.06 14.39
N LEU A 104 -18.61 -8.61 13.24
CA LEU A 104 -19.28 -9.75 12.63
C LEU A 104 -19.12 -11.01 13.50
N PRO A 105 -20.14 -11.89 13.57
CA PRO A 105 -19.96 -13.25 14.06
C PRO A 105 -18.87 -13.98 13.27
N ASP A 106 -18.06 -14.80 13.94
CA ASP A 106 -16.91 -15.47 13.31
C ASP A 106 -17.30 -16.30 12.07
N ASP A 107 -18.43 -17.00 12.13
CA ASP A 107 -18.91 -17.83 11.02
C ASP A 107 -19.38 -17.00 9.82
N VAL A 108 -19.88 -15.78 10.06
CA VAL A 108 -20.26 -14.82 9.01
C VAL A 108 -18.99 -14.22 8.41
N ARG A 109 -18.05 -13.80 9.25
CA ARG A 109 -16.77 -13.23 8.84
C ARG A 109 -16.02 -14.18 7.91
N GLU A 110 -15.91 -15.46 8.27
CA GLU A 110 -15.26 -16.47 7.42
C GLU A 110 -15.93 -16.60 6.05
N LYS A 111 -17.28 -16.66 6.01
CA LYS A 111 -18.02 -16.79 4.75
C LYS A 111 -17.86 -15.56 3.85
N VAL A 112 -17.92 -14.36 4.41
CA VAL A 112 -17.74 -13.12 3.66
C VAL A 112 -16.31 -13.03 3.12
N LEU A 113 -15.30 -13.32 3.95
CA LEU A 113 -13.89 -13.34 3.52
C LEU A 113 -13.62 -14.40 2.45
N ALA A 114 -14.31 -15.54 2.47
CA ALA A 114 -14.19 -16.55 1.43
C ALA A 114 -14.86 -16.13 0.10
N LYS A 115 -15.90 -15.30 0.16
CA LYS A 115 -16.62 -14.80 -1.02
C LYS A 115 -15.91 -13.61 -1.68
N ALA A 116 -15.26 -12.75 -0.89
CA ALA A 116 -14.53 -11.58 -1.39
C ALA A 116 -13.20 -11.96 -2.08
N GLY A 117 -12.94 -11.36 -3.25
CA GLY A 117 -11.63 -11.44 -3.92
C GLY A 117 -10.52 -10.83 -3.07
N ALA A 118 -9.25 -11.07 -3.44
CA ALA A 118 -8.12 -10.46 -2.74
C ALA A 118 -8.10 -8.93 -2.92
N ASP A 119 -8.44 -8.46 -4.11
CA ASP A 119 -8.47 -7.03 -4.47
C ASP A 119 -9.70 -6.29 -3.90
N ASP A 120 -10.70 -7.03 -3.43
CA ASP A 120 -11.94 -6.50 -2.84
C ASP A 120 -11.85 -6.28 -1.33
N ARG A 121 -10.64 -6.35 -0.77
CA ARG A 121 -10.39 -6.26 0.67
C ARG A 121 -9.66 -4.98 0.98
N LEU A 122 -10.16 -4.24 1.96
CA LEU A 122 -9.43 -3.14 2.57
C LEU A 122 -8.91 -3.60 3.93
N THR A 123 -7.64 -3.32 4.15
CA THR A 123 -6.96 -3.56 5.41
C THR A 123 -6.99 -2.31 6.28
N GLY A 124 -6.65 -2.45 7.56
CA GLY A 124 -6.51 -1.30 8.45
C GLY A 124 -5.50 -0.28 7.93
N TRP A 125 -4.52 -0.72 7.13
CA TRP A 125 -3.59 0.16 6.44
C TRP A 125 -4.29 1.05 5.41
N ASP A 126 -5.20 0.48 4.61
CA ASP A 126 -5.91 1.20 3.55
C ASP A 126 -6.91 2.24 4.09
N MET A 127 -7.27 2.12 5.38
CA MET A 127 -8.14 3.07 6.06
C MET A 127 -7.39 4.29 6.61
N LEU A 128 -6.06 4.28 6.63
CA LEU A 128 -5.25 5.42 7.08
C LEU A 128 -5.30 6.57 6.08
N SER A 129 -5.25 7.79 6.59
CA SER A 129 -4.94 8.95 5.77
C SER A 129 -3.47 8.95 5.32
N PHE A 130 -3.16 9.72 4.28
CA PHE A 130 -1.77 9.87 3.82
C PHE A 130 -0.84 10.44 4.90
N ASP A 131 -1.33 11.35 5.74
CA ASP A 131 -0.53 11.92 6.83
C ASP A 131 -0.19 10.86 7.88
N GLU A 132 -1.17 10.03 8.28
CA GLU A 132 -0.94 8.91 9.21
C GLU A 132 0.04 7.87 8.65
N MET A 133 -0.09 7.53 7.35
CA MET A 133 0.86 6.63 6.68
C MET A 133 2.28 7.21 6.68
N ASN A 134 2.42 8.49 6.34
CA ASN A 134 3.71 9.17 6.26
C ASN A 134 4.37 9.26 7.64
N ASP A 135 3.62 9.66 8.67
CA ASP A 135 4.12 9.74 10.04
C ASP A 135 4.54 8.37 10.55
N MET A 136 3.79 7.31 10.23
CA MET A 136 4.17 5.94 10.59
C MET A 136 5.46 5.51 9.90
N CYS A 137 5.61 5.75 8.61
CA CYS A 137 6.82 5.41 7.85
C CYS A 137 8.04 6.23 8.28
N ALA A 138 7.86 7.51 8.63
CA ALA A 138 8.92 8.38 9.09
C ALA A 138 9.49 7.94 10.45
N ASN A 139 8.65 7.39 11.31
CA ASN A 139 9.03 6.89 12.65
C ASN A 139 9.31 5.38 12.68
N CYS A 140 9.24 4.69 11.53
CA CYS A 140 9.44 3.26 11.47
C CYS A 140 10.92 2.90 11.68
N PRO A 141 11.25 1.97 12.61
CA PRO A 141 12.64 1.55 12.84
C PRO A 141 13.26 0.84 11.63
N LEU A 142 12.43 0.35 10.71
CA LEU A 142 12.84 -0.33 9.48
C LEU A 142 13.03 0.63 8.29
N SER A 143 12.86 1.94 8.52
CA SER A 143 13.00 2.95 7.47
C SER A 143 14.48 3.20 7.17
N TRP A 144 14.98 2.61 6.07
CA TRP A 144 16.40 2.65 5.73
C TRP A 144 16.74 3.63 4.59
N ASP A 145 15.78 3.97 3.71
CA ASP A 145 16.01 4.93 2.62
C ASP A 145 15.74 6.38 3.07
N LYS A 146 16.48 6.85 4.08
CA LYS A 146 16.43 8.25 4.56
C LYS A 146 15.03 8.73 4.95
N GLY A 147 14.26 7.88 5.62
CA GLY A 147 12.89 8.22 6.05
C GLY A 147 11.83 8.06 4.96
N ARG A 148 12.17 7.59 3.76
CA ARG A 148 11.21 7.30 2.67
C ARG A 148 10.56 5.92 2.77
N GLY A 149 10.75 5.24 3.90
CA GLY A 149 10.16 3.94 4.19
C GLY A 149 11.14 2.80 3.98
N CYS A 150 10.56 1.62 3.80
CA CYS A 150 11.25 0.33 3.73
C CYS A 150 11.56 -0.12 2.28
N ILE A 151 11.42 0.80 1.32
CA ILE A 151 11.64 0.64 -0.11
C ILE A 151 12.65 1.71 -0.57
N GLY A 152 13.52 1.36 -1.51
CA GLY A 152 14.42 2.31 -2.15
C GLY A 152 14.91 1.86 -3.52
N ALA A 153 15.56 2.76 -4.26
CA ALA A 153 16.02 2.47 -5.62
C ALA A 153 17.28 1.60 -5.63
N PHE A 154 17.25 0.47 -6.33
CA PHE A 154 18.43 -0.33 -6.64
C PHE A 154 19.20 0.29 -7.83
N GLY A 155 18.52 0.62 -8.93
CA GLY A 155 19.16 1.21 -10.10
C GLY A 155 18.32 1.14 -11.36
N PRO A 156 18.79 1.66 -12.50
CA PRO A 156 18.06 1.53 -13.76
C PRO A 156 18.07 0.07 -14.26
N ASP A 157 17.09 -0.31 -15.07
CA ASP A 157 16.98 -1.69 -15.62
C ASP A 157 18.22 -2.12 -16.43
N ASN A 158 18.95 -1.16 -16.99
CA ASN A 158 20.20 -1.38 -17.72
C ASN A 158 21.47 -1.21 -16.86
N SER A 159 21.33 -1.34 -15.54
CA SER A 159 22.47 -1.32 -14.62
C SER A 159 23.49 -2.40 -15.00
N LEU A 160 24.78 -2.06 -15.00
CA LEU A 160 25.88 -3.01 -15.15
C LEU A 160 26.22 -3.74 -13.84
N LEU A 161 25.62 -3.33 -12.71
CA LEU A 161 25.93 -3.91 -11.40
C LEU A 161 25.67 -5.43 -11.34
N PRO A 162 24.56 -5.97 -11.88
CA PRO A 162 24.36 -7.42 -11.95
C PRO A 162 25.43 -8.16 -12.76
N GLU A 163 25.90 -7.57 -13.86
CA GLU A 163 26.96 -8.16 -14.68
C GLU A 163 28.32 -8.18 -13.95
N ILE A 164 28.64 -7.07 -13.27
CA ILE A 164 29.82 -6.98 -12.40
C ILE A 164 29.72 -8.04 -11.29
N ALA A 165 28.59 -8.11 -10.60
CA ALA A 165 28.32 -9.11 -9.56
C ALA A 165 28.52 -10.55 -10.07
N GLY A 166 28.06 -10.86 -11.28
CA GLY A 166 28.25 -12.17 -11.90
C GLY A 166 29.73 -12.54 -12.09
N ARG A 167 30.59 -11.59 -12.47
CA ARG A 167 32.04 -11.84 -12.59
C ARG A 167 32.73 -12.13 -11.25
N HIS A 168 32.18 -11.61 -10.17
CA HIS A 168 32.74 -11.70 -8.82
C HIS A 168 32.04 -12.75 -7.94
N GLY A 169 31.25 -13.65 -8.54
CA GLY A 169 30.61 -14.75 -7.81
C GLY A 169 29.57 -14.28 -6.79
N CYS A 170 28.80 -13.24 -7.15
CA CYS A 170 27.71 -12.68 -6.34
C CYS A 170 26.35 -13.05 -6.98
N PRO A 171 25.85 -14.29 -6.75
CA PRO A 171 24.67 -14.82 -7.43
C PRO A 171 23.38 -14.05 -7.16
N ILE A 172 23.14 -13.52 -5.96
CA ILE A 172 21.92 -12.77 -5.65
C ILE A 172 21.87 -11.48 -6.46
N VAL A 173 22.92 -10.65 -6.37
CA VAL A 173 22.97 -9.37 -7.11
C VAL A 173 23.01 -9.60 -8.62
N ALA A 174 23.65 -10.67 -9.08
CA ALA A 174 23.64 -11.05 -10.51
C ALA A 174 22.25 -11.46 -11.00
N SER A 175 21.44 -12.09 -10.14
CA SER A 175 20.09 -12.57 -10.48
C SER A 175 19.01 -11.49 -10.47
N VAL A 176 19.30 -10.26 -10.04
CA VAL A 176 18.31 -9.18 -9.87
C VAL A 176 17.36 -9.00 -11.07
N PRO A 177 17.85 -8.94 -12.34
CA PRO A 177 16.94 -8.76 -13.48
C PRO A 177 15.94 -9.90 -13.68
N ASP A 178 16.29 -11.12 -13.31
CA ASP A 178 15.41 -12.27 -13.42
C ASP A 178 14.50 -12.39 -12.20
N ALA A 179 15.03 -12.11 -11.00
CA ALA A 179 14.25 -12.02 -9.77
C ALA A 179 13.08 -11.03 -9.88
N VAL A 180 13.30 -9.86 -10.51
CA VAL A 180 12.23 -8.88 -10.78
C VAL A 180 11.15 -9.46 -11.71
N LYS A 181 11.54 -10.14 -12.79
CA LYS A 181 10.57 -10.74 -13.74
C LYS A 181 9.74 -11.84 -13.09
N GLU A 182 10.35 -12.61 -12.20
CA GLU A 182 9.71 -13.72 -11.49
C GLU A 182 8.91 -13.26 -10.26
N GLY A 183 9.04 -12.00 -9.85
CA GLY A 183 8.48 -11.52 -8.59
C GLY A 183 9.06 -12.26 -7.38
N LYS A 184 10.33 -12.66 -7.46
CA LYS A 184 10.99 -13.50 -6.47
C LYS A 184 11.12 -12.76 -5.13
N ARG A 185 10.71 -13.44 -4.06
CA ARG A 185 11.01 -13.07 -2.68
C ARG A 185 12.18 -13.89 -2.16
N PHE A 186 13.15 -13.20 -1.60
CA PHE A 186 14.32 -13.78 -0.95
C PHE A 186 14.06 -13.92 0.55
N THR A 187 14.76 -14.86 1.16
CA THR A 187 14.64 -15.24 2.57
C THR A 187 15.62 -14.46 3.45
N PRO A 188 15.46 -14.49 4.79
CA PRO A 188 16.48 -13.98 5.71
C PRO A 188 17.85 -14.66 5.53
N GLU A 189 17.88 -15.95 5.16
CA GLU A 189 19.13 -16.67 4.88
C GLU A 189 19.81 -16.14 3.61
N ASP A 190 19.03 -15.83 2.57
CA ASP A 190 19.54 -15.15 1.38
C ASP A 190 20.10 -13.76 1.72
N ALA A 191 19.59 -13.10 2.77
CA ALA A 191 20.10 -11.79 3.17
C ALA A 191 21.49 -11.87 3.82
N GLU A 192 21.81 -12.94 4.55
CA GLU A 192 23.18 -13.19 5.03
C GLU A 192 24.16 -13.33 3.86
N GLU A 193 23.75 -14.05 2.81
CA GLU A 193 24.53 -14.18 1.58
C GLU A 193 24.64 -12.85 0.85
N LEU A 194 23.57 -12.05 0.79
CA LEU A 194 23.61 -10.70 0.21
C LEU A 194 24.60 -9.79 0.96
N LEU A 195 24.72 -9.88 2.29
CA LEU A 195 25.73 -9.14 3.06
C LEU A 195 27.15 -9.56 2.68
N ARG A 196 27.39 -10.86 2.45
CA ARG A 196 28.66 -11.36 1.95
C ARG A 196 28.97 -10.78 0.57
N GLU A 197 28.00 -10.79 -0.35
CA GLU A 197 28.13 -10.23 -1.70
C GLU A 197 28.41 -8.72 -1.69
N VAL A 198 27.75 -7.95 -0.82
CA VAL A 198 28.03 -6.52 -0.63
C VAL A 198 29.50 -6.32 -0.26
N GLY A 199 30.07 -7.13 0.63
CA GLY A 199 31.48 -7.09 0.99
C GLY A 199 32.40 -7.26 -0.23
N VAL A 200 32.14 -8.29 -1.04
CA VAL A 200 32.88 -8.54 -2.29
C VAL A 200 32.76 -7.37 -3.26
N LEU A 201 31.55 -6.85 -3.47
CA LEU A 201 31.29 -5.74 -4.38
C LEU A 201 31.97 -4.44 -3.95
N ARG A 202 32.07 -4.17 -2.64
CA ARG A 202 32.80 -3.00 -2.11
C ARG A 202 34.28 -3.03 -2.48
N GLU A 203 34.89 -4.21 -2.53
CA GLU A 203 36.29 -4.42 -2.92
C GLU A 203 36.48 -4.42 -4.44
N ALA A 204 35.53 -5.02 -5.18
CA ALA A 204 35.59 -5.15 -6.63
C ALA A 204 35.30 -3.83 -7.39
N LEU A 205 34.38 -3.00 -6.92
CA LEU A 205 33.97 -1.77 -7.62
C LEU A 205 35.13 -0.79 -7.89
N PRO A 206 36.10 -0.57 -6.97
CA PRO A 206 37.30 0.19 -7.24
C PRO A 206 38.14 -0.32 -8.42
N GLU A 207 38.21 -1.65 -8.61
CA GLU A 207 38.95 -2.29 -9.71
C GLU A 207 38.26 -2.07 -11.07
N GLU A 208 36.92 -2.05 -11.08
CA GLU A 208 36.09 -1.72 -12.25
C GLU A 208 36.16 -0.22 -12.62
N GLY A 209 36.75 0.61 -11.74
CA GLY A 209 37.10 1.99 -11.99
C GLY A 209 36.23 3.03 -11.29
N LYS A 210 36.75 4.27 -11.20
CA LYS A 210 36.16 5.38 -10.43
C LYS A 210 34.69 5.68 -10.76
N MET A 211 34.29 5.49 -12.03
CA MET A 211 32.91 5.72 -12.45
C MET A 211 31.94 4.66 -11.90
N MET A 212 32.38 3.41 -11.76
CA MET A 212 31.55 2.34 -11.20
C MET A 212 31.32 2.54 -9.71
N VAL A 213 32.37 2.93 -8.96
CA VAL A 213 32.23 3.32 -7.54
C VAL A 213 31.19 4.42 -7.35
N ARG A 214 31.26 5.50 -8.17
CA ARG A 214 30.30 6.61 -8.08
C ARG A 214 28.87 6.21 -8.39
N ARG A 215 28.66 5.25 -9.31
CA ARG A 215 27.33 4.80 -9.72
C ARG A 215 26.73 3.80 -8.76
N TYR A 216 27.56 2.92 -8.17
CA TYR A 216 27.08 1.73 -7.47
C TYR A 216 27.31 1.71 -5.97
N SER A 217 28.05 2.68 -5.40
CA SER A 217 28.13 2.86 -3.93
C SER A 217 26.75 2.99 -3.29
N GLY A 218 25.90 3.90 -3.78
CA GLY A 218 24.53 4.06 -3.26
C GLY A 218 23.69 2.78 -3.31
N PRO A 219 23.58 2.10 -4.48
CA PRO A 219 22.93 0.80 -4.56
C PRO A 219 23.47 -0.26 -3.60
N VAL A 220 24.80 -0.36 -3.44
CA VAL A 220 25.44 -1.30 -2.50
C VAL A 220 25.11 -0.95 -1.05
N ASP A 221 25.14 0.34 -0.67
CA ASP A 221 24.78 0.78 0.67
C ASP A 221 23.30 0.44 1.00
N ARG A 222 22.41 0.55 0.02
CA ARG A 222 20.99 0.20 0.18
C ARG A 222 20.76 -1.30 0.32
N MET A 223 21.43 -2.11 -0.51
CA MET A 223 21.38 -3.57 -0.38
C MET A 223 21.87 -4.02 0.99
N GLU A 224 22.95 -3.42 1.49
CA GLU A 224 23.45 -3.70 2.83
C GLU A 224 22.43 -3.35 3.91
N ALA A 225 21.77 -2.19 3.81
CA ALA A 225 20.76 -1.77 4.78
C ALA A 225 19.55 -2.73 4.78
N VAL A 226 19.04 -3.09 3.62
CA VAL A 226 17.95 -4.07 3.46
C VAL A 226 18.34 -5.41 4.05
N ALA A 227 19.53 -5.92 3.71
CA ALA A 227 19.98 -7.23 4.16
C ALA A 227 20.19 -7.26 5.68
N ARG A 228 20.73 -6.19 6.28
CA ARG A 228 20.85 -6.07 7.75
C ARG A 228 19.49 -6.13 8.43
N ILE A 229 18.48 -5.45 7.89
CA ILE A 229 17.11 -5.47 8.44
C ILE A 229 16.49 -6.86 8.27
N SER A 230 16.62 -7.45 7.09
CA SER A 230 16.09 -8.78 6.78
C SER A 230 16.63 -9.83 7.76
N VAL A 231 17.93 -9.80 8.05
CA VAL A 231 18.56 -10.66 9.06
C VAL A 231 18.09 -10.33 10.48
N SER A 232 18.04 -9.05 10.87
CA SER A 232 17.69 -8.68 12.26
C SER A 232 16.23 -8.93 12.61
N GLU A 233 15.33 -8.73 11.65
CA GLU A 233 13.89 -8.89 11.81
C GLU A 233 13.40 -10.28 11.41
N GLY A 234 14.23 -11.09 10.74
CA GLY A 234 13.82 -12.38 10.20
C GLY A 234 12.74 -12.25 9.13
N CYS A 235 12.77 -11.19 8.33
CA CYS A 235 11.84 -10.95 7.23
C CYS A 235 12.53 -11.11 5.87
N GLY A 236 11.78 -11.49 4.84
CA GLY A 236 12.31 -11.54 3.47
C GLY A 236 12.60 -10.17 2.85
N PHE A 237 13.13 -10.18 1.64
CA PHE A 237 13.33 -8.99 0.82
C PHE A 237 13.10 -9.29 -0.67
N PHE A 238 12.93 -8.27 -1.50
CA PHE A 238 12.64 -8.46 -2.92
C PHE A 238 13.07 -7.26 -3.77
N PHE A 239 13.21 -7.51 -5.07
CA PHE A 239 13.43 -6.49 -6.10
C PHE A 239 12.19 -6.38 -6.99
N PHE A 240 11.85 -5.17 -7.46
CA PHE A 240 10.66 -4.92 -8.28
C PHE A 240 10.77 -3.67 -9.15
#